data_AF-A0A2A2Q192-F1
#
_entry.id   AF-A0A2A2Q192-F1
#
_cell.length_a   1.000
_cell.length_b   1.000
_cell.length_c   1.000
_cell.angle_alpha   90.00
_cell.angle_beta   90.00
_cell.angle_gamma   90.00
#
_symmetry.space_group_name_H-M   'P 1'
#
loop_
_entity.id
_entity.type
_entity.pdbx_description
1 polymer ?
#
loop_
_entity_poly.entity_id
_entity_poly.type
_entity_poly.pdbx_seq_one_letter_code
_entity_poly.pdbx_strand_id
1 'polypeptide(L)'
;MKSTPLFLAVLVLLAQAAASGEETLFLAASDSKGLLAKEGQKAVVHGEVSDSQKSASGTNFVYFKNAEFFLVTFKSDLTRFSEGEPTDLYKGKRIAVEGTVALYQGKPQIKLTDPRQVSFLAPDAVFPPPPQSKPVAAASANDTTTKPEPETAPAPEAPKRKPPVDASEFFKKKE
;
A
#
# COMPACT_ATOMS: atom_id res chain seq x y z
N MET A 1 20.96 -62.03 37.09
CA MET A 1 22.21 -61.57 36.42
C MET A 1 21.79 -60.86 35.14
N LYS A 2 21.80 -59.52 35.13
CA LYS A 2 22.82 -58.67 34.49
C LYS A 2 22.84 -58.82 32.96
N SER A 3 22.16 -57.93 32.22
CA SER A 3 22.81 -56.81 31.52
C SER A 3 21.84 -56.11 30.59
N THR A 4 21.52 -54.86 30.93
CA THR A 4 21.07 -53.82 30.01
C THR A 4 22.17 -53.52 28.98
N PRO A 5 21.80 -53.13 27.75
CA PRO A 5 22.30 -51.85 27.22
C PRO A 5 21.13 -51.05 26.64
N LEU A 6 20.84 -49.84 27.13
CA LEU A 6 21.56 -48.61 26.80
C LEU A 6 21.75 -48.45 25.28
N PHE A 7 20.70 -48.00 24.58
CA PHE A 7 20.86 -47.26 23.32
C PHE A 7 19.93 -46.05 23.32
N LEU A 8 20.54 -44.93 23.68
CA LEU A 8 20.47 -43.65 22.99
C LEU A 8 19.10 -43.24 22.42
N ALA A 9 18.42 -42.39 23.18
CA ALA A 9 17.39 -41.51 22.68
C ALA A 9 17.94 -40.65 21.53
N VAL A 10 17.43 -40.84 20.31
CA VAL A 10 17.53 -39.84 19.24
C VAL A 10 16.16 -39.21 19.10
N LEU A 11 15.92 -38.22 19.95
CA LEU A 11 14.80 -37.29 19.82
C LEU A 11 15.10 -36.40 18.61
N VAL A 12 14.64 -36.79 17.42
CA VAL A 12 14.63 -35.91 16.25
C VAL A 12 13.55 -34.86 16.50
N LEU A 13 13.92 -33.79 17.20
CA LEU A 13 13.16 -32.54 17.20
C LEU A 13 13.36 -31.93 15.81
N LEU A 14 12.50 -32.31 14.86
CA LEU A 14 12.39 -31.61 13.60
C LEU A 14 11.76 -30.24 13.92
N ALA A 15 12.61 -29.28 14.25
CA ALA A 15 12.25 -27.87 14.23
C ALA A 15 11.88 -27.52 12.79
N GLN A 16 10.60 -27.67 12.44
CA GLN A 16 10.04 -26.97 11.30
C GLN A 16 10.17 -25.48 11.62
N ALA A 17 11.27 -24.90 11.14
CA ALA A 17 11.36 -23.48 10.93
C ALA A 17 10.20 -23.12 9.99
N ALA A 18 9.11 -22.63 10.58
CA ALA A 18 8.13 -21.86 9.87
C ALA A 18 8.84 -20.59 9.40
N ALA A 19 9.55 -20.70 8.28
CA ALA A 19 9.72 -19.57 7.39
C ALA A 19 8.31 -19.23 6.90
N SER A 20 7.54 -18.53 7.73
CA SER A 20 6.43 -17.71 7.26
C SER A 20 7.06 -16.61 6.40
N GLY A 21 7.45 -16.98 5.18
CA GLY A 21 7.46 -16.02 4.11
C GLY A 21 6.01 -15.60 3.97
N GLU A 22 5.72 -14.34 4.22
CA GLU A 22 4.46 -13.76 3.76
C GLU A 22 4.41 -13.96 2.25
N GLU A 23 3.73 -15.02 1.81
CA GLU A 23 3.53 -15.31 0.41
C GLU A 23 2.70 -14.16 -0.16
N THR A 24 3.37 -13.24 -0.83
CA THR A 24 2.72 -12.07 -1.40
C THR A 24 1.82 -12.55 -2.52
N LEU A 25 0.51 -12.41 -2.31
CA LEU A 25 -0.49 -12.85 -3.26
C LEU A 25 -0.56 -11.89 -4.44
N PHE A 26 -0.19 -12.38 -5.62
CA PHE A 26 -0.23 -11.62 -6.87
C PHE A 26 -1.41 -12.08 -7.73
N LEU A 27 -2.29 -11.14 -8.13
CA LEU A 27 -3.48 -11.43 -8.91
C LEU A 27 -3.62 -10.46 -10.09
N ALA A 28 -4.09 -10.95 -11.23
CA ALA A 28 -4.46 -10.08 -12.35
C ALA A 28 -5.82 -9.41 -12.06
N ALA A 29 -5.98 -8.14 -12.43
CA ALA A 29 -7.25 -7.43 -12.31
C ALA A 29 -8.39 -8.13 -13.07
N SER A 30 -8.07 -8.82 -14.16
CA SER A 30 -9.02 -9.60 -14.96
C SER A 30 -9.40 -10.95 -14.35
N ASP A 31 -8.69 -11.41 -13.30
CA ASP A 31 -9.03 -12.65 -12.59
C ASP A 31 -10.09 -12.38 -11.51
N SER A 32 -11.32 -12.07 -11.95
CA SER A 32 -12.44 -11.79 -11.05
C SER A 32 -12.68 -12.95 -10.08
N LYS A 33 -12.60 -14.20 -10.54
CA LYS A 33 -12.84 -15.38 -9.69
C LYS A 33 -11.78 -15.52 -8.60
N GLY A 34 -10.50 -15.34 -8.94
CA GLY A 34 -9.41 -15.33 -7.97
C GLY A 34 -9.57 -14.23 -6.94
N LEU A 35 -9.94 -13.02 -7.37
CA LEU A 35 -10.18 -11.88 -6.47
C LEU A 35 -11.36 -12.13 -5.52
N LEU A 36 -12.48 -12.67 -6.02
CA LEU A 36 -13.65 -13.03 -5.19
C LEU A 36 -13.28 -14.05 -4.11
N ALA A 37 -12.47 -15.06 -4.44
CA ALA A 37 -12.02 -16.07 -3.49
C ALA A 37 -11.04 -15.54 -2.42
N LYS A 38 -10.57 -14.30 -2.58
CA LYS A 38 -9.55 -13.66 -1.76
C LYS A 38 -10.05 -12.41 -1.03
N GLU A 39 -11.37 -12.27 -0.89
CA GLU A 39 -11.98 -11.24 -0.05
C GLU A 39 -11.36 -11.23 1.36
N GLY A 40 -11.08 -10.03 1.87
CA GLY A 40 -10.46 -9.80 3.18
C GLY A 40 -8.96 -10.04 3.23
N GLN A 41 -8.35 -10.59 2.17
CA GLN A 41 -6.91 -10.84 2.11
C GLN A 41 -6.17 -9.66 1.46
N LYS A 42 -4.93 -9.45 1.90
CA LYS A 42 -4.00 -8.51 1.28
C LYS A 42 -3.42 -9.14 0.01
N ALA A 43 -3.46 -8.41 -1.10
CA ALA A 43 -2.94 -8.84 -2.39
C ALA A 43 -2.33 -7.67 -3.14
N VAL A 44 -1.50 -7.99 -4.13
CA VAL A 44 -1.04 -7.05 -5.15
C VAL A 44 -1.75 -7.38 -6.46
N VAL A 45 -2.63 -6.48 -6.88
CA VAL A 45 -3.46 -6.63 -8.07
C VAL A 45 -2.88 -5.80 -9.20
N HIS A 46 -2.63 -6.42 -10.36
CA HIS A 46 -2.02 -5.74 -11.51
C HIS A 46 -2.94 -5.71 -12.73
N GLY A 47 -2.85 -4.64 -13.52
CA GLY A 47 -3.63 -4.52 -14.75
C GLY A 47 -3.41 -3.23 -15.52
N GLU A 48 -4.04 -3.14 -16.69
CA GLU A 48 -4.12 -1.92 -17.51
C GLU A 48 -5.39 -1.16 -17.14
N VAL A 49 -5.26 0.12 -16.78
CA VAL A 49 -6.40 0.99 -16.50
C VAL A 49 -7.05 1.39 -17.81
N SER A 50 -8.31 1.00 -18.00
CA SER A 50 -9.09 1.35 -19.20
C SER A 50 -9.81 2.67 -19.06
N ASP A 51 -10.33 2.98 -17.86
CA ASP A 51 -11.10 4.19 -17.63
C ASP A 51 -11.07 4.64 -16.17
N SER A 52 -11.55 5.85 -15.92
CA SER A 52 -11.65 6.43 -14.60
C SER A 52 -12.76 7.47 -14.56
N GLN A 53 -13.41 7.61 -13.40
CA GLN A 53 -14.45 8.62 -13.21
C GLN A 53 -14.44 9.18 -11.80
N LYS A 54 -14.91 10.41 -11.66
CA LYS A 54 -15.14 11.08 -10.38
C LYS A 54 -16.63 11.27 -10.17
N SER A 55 -17.16 10.83 -9.04
CA SER A 55 -18.56 11.06 -8.68
C SER A 55 -18.81 12.51 -8.27
N ALA A 56 -20.09 12.91 -8.24
CA ALA A 56 -20.52 14.20 -7.71
C ALA A 56 -20.12 14.42 -6.23
N SER A 57 -20.02 13.34 -5.44
CA SER A 57 -19.55 13.41 -4.05
C SER A 57 -18.01 13.54 -3.92
N GLY A 58 -17.29 13.47 -5.05
CA GLY A 58 -15.83 13.54 -5.11
C GLY A 58 -15.10 12.21 -4.92
N THR A 59 -15.82 11.08 -4.89
CA THR A 59 -15.18 9.76 -4.88
C THR A 59 -14.60 9.46 -6.26
N ASN A 60 -13.36 9.03 -6.30
CA ASN A 60 -12.66 8.61 -7.50
C ASN A 60 -12.84 7.10 -7.71
N PHE A 61 -13.07 6.69 -8.95
CA PHE A 61 -13.15 5.30 -9.38
C PHE A 61 -12.19 5.08 -10.54
N VAL A 62 -11.45 3.96 -10.51
CA VAL A 62 -10.49 3.57 -11.56
C VAL A 62 -10.80 2.14 -12.00
N TYR A 63 -11.00 1.94 -13.30
CA TYR A 63 -11.43 0.68 -13.90
C TYR A 63 -10.33 0.06 -14.74
N PHE A 64 -10.27 -1.27 -14.71
CA PHE A 64 -9.29 -2.03 -15.46
C PHE A 64 -9.90 -2.69 -16.70
N LYS A 65 -9.05 -2.85 -17.72
CA LYS A 65 -9.42 -3.49 -18.98
C LYS A 65 -9.77 -4.96 -18.74
N ASN A 66 -10.89 -5.40 -19.32
CA ASN A 66 -11.39 -6.78 -19.23
C ASN A 66 -11.56 -7.28 -17.78
N ALA A 67 -11.93 -6.39 -16.86
CA ALA A 67 -12.01 -6.69 -15.44
C ALA A 67 -13.30 -6.12 -14.82
N GLU A 68 -13.84 -6.84 -13.84
CA GLU A 68 -14.86 -6.29 -12.94
C GLU A 68 -14.24 -5.61 -11.72
N PHE A 69 -12.94 -5.83 -11.51
CA PHE A 69 -12.16 -5.18 -10.47
C PHE A 69 -12.02 -3.68 -10.71
N PHE A 70 -12.13 -2.90 -9.64
CA PHE A 70 -11.93 -1.45 -9.68
C PHE A 70 -11.29 -0.92 -8.40
N LEU A 71 -10.68 0.26 -8.50
CA LEU A 71 -10.19 1.00 -7.34
C LEU A 71 -11.20 2.05 -6.94
N VAL A 72 -11.28 2.30 -5.63
CA VAL A 72 -12.05 3.40 -5.07
C VAL A 72 -11.18 4.25 -4.16
N THR A 73 -11.24 5.57 -4.35
CA THR A 73 -10.59 6.53 -3.45
C THR A 73 -11.62 7.52 -2.96
N PHE A 74 -11.90 7.51 -1.65
CA PHE A 74 -12.86 8.44 -1.08
C PHE A 74 -12.28 9.85 -0.98
N LYS A 75 -13.16 10.85 -1.01
CA LYS A 75 -12.80 12.27 -0.93
C LYS A 75 -11.87 12.60 0.25
N SER A 76 -12.06 11.94 1.40
CA SER A 76 -11.20 12.12 2.58
C SER A 76 -9.75 11.70 2.34
N ASP A 77 -9.55 10.63 1.56
CA ASP A 77 -8.25 10.04 1.28
C ASP A 77 -7.51 10.81 0.16
N LEU A 78 -8.22 11.52 -0.71
CA LEU A 78 -7.63 12.33 -1.80
C LEU A 78 -6.64 13.40 -1.31
N THR A 79 -6.78 13.87 -0.07
CA THR A 79 -5.84 14.84 0.54
C THR A 79 -4.40 14.35 0.61
N ARG A 80 -4.18 13.02 0.51
CA ARG A 80 -2.88 12.37 0.51
C ARG A 80 -2.25 12.22 -0.89
N PHE A 81 -3.00 12.54 -1.95
CA PHE A 81 -2.56 12.42 -3.32
C PHE A 81 -2.14 13.80 -3.85
N SER A 82 -0.95 14.27 -3.43
CA SER A 82 -0.45 15.62 -3.75
C SER A 82 -0.09 15.84 -5.22
N GLU A 83 0.23 14.76 -5.94
CA GLU A 83 0.63 14.82 -7.36
C GLU A 83 -0.58 14.95 -8.32
N GLY A 84 -1.78 14.67 -7.84
CA GLY A 84 -3.00 14.67 -8.65
C GLY A 84 -4.00 13.62 -8.18
N GLU A 85 -5.23 13.70 -8.68
CA GLU A 85 -6.25 12.72 -8.33
C GLU A 85 -6.02 11.37 -9.04
N PRO A 86 -6.33 10.23 -8.40
CA PRO A 86 -6.24 8.89 -9.00
C PRO A 86 -6.93 8.76 -10.37
N THR A 87 -8.03 9.49 -10.60
CA THR A 87 -8.72 9.47 -11.90
C THR A 87 -7.84 9.97 -13.04
N ASP A 88 -6.98 10.95 -12.79
CA ASP A 88 -6.15 11.56 -13.82
C ASP A 88 -4.80 10.86 -13.93
N LEU A 89 -4.21 10.50 -12.77
CA LEU A 89 -2.87 9.92 -12.71
C LEU A 89 -2.76 8.53 -13.34
N TYR A 90 -3.80 7.71 -13.20
CA TYR A 90 -3.72 6.29 -13.53
C TYR A 90 -4.36 5.92 -14.87
N LYS A 91 -5.13 6.83 -15.48
CA LYS A 91 -5.83 6.55 -16.75
C LYS A 91 -4.85 6.14 -17.86
N GLY A 92 -5.12 5.00 -18.50
CA GLY A 92 -4.29 4.45 -19.58
C GLY A 92 -2.92 3.93 -19.13
N LYS A 93 -2.66 3.83 -17.82
CA LYS A 93 -1.42 3.27 -17.29
C LYS A 93 -1.57 1.79 -16.96
N ARG A 94 -0.46 1.06 -17.02
CA ARG A 94 -0.36 -0.28 -16.44
C ARG A 94 0.19 -0.12 -15.02
N ILE A 95 -0.55 -0.63 -14.02
CA ILE A 95 -0.21 -0.43 -12.61
C ILE A 95 -0.32 -1.74 -11.83
N ALA A 96 0.39 -1.82 -10.71
CA ALA A 96 0.20 -2.78 -9.64
C ALA A 96 -0.29 -2.06 -8.38
N VAL A 97 -1.25 -2.64 -7.69
CA VAL A 97 -1.90 -2.03 -6.53
C VAL A 97 -1.88 -2.99 -5.36
N GLU A 98 -1.26 -2.59 -4.27
CA GLU A 98 -1.24 -3.33 -3.01
C GLU A 98 -2.38 -2.90 -2.11
N GLY A 99 -3.16 -3.85 -1.61
CA GLY A 99 -4.22 -3.56 -0.65
C GLY A 99 -5.05 -4.78 -0.27
N THR A 100 -6.00 -4.58 0.62
CA THR A 100 -6.98 -5.60 0.98
C THR A 100 -8.08 -5.65 -0.07
N VAL A 101 -8.31 -6.85 -0.63
CA VAL A 101 -9.43 -7.08 -1.56
C VAL A 101 -10.73 -7.05 -0.75
N ALA A 102 -11.64 -6.17 -1.14
CA ALA A 102 -12.98 -6.07 -0.57
C ALA A 102 -14.02 -6.27 -1.66
N LEU A 103 -15.22 -6.71 -1.29
CA LEU A 103 -16.34 -6.79 -2.22
C LEU A 103 -17.30 -5.62 -2.02
N TYR A 104 -17.71 -5.01 -3.12
CA TYR A 104 -18.79 -4.02 -3.14
C TYR A 104 -19.83 -4.46 -4.16
N GLN A 105 -21.05 -4.71 -3.70
CA GLN A 105 -22.14 -5.24 -4.53
C GLN A 105 -21.73 -6.50 -5.32
N GLY A 106 -20.95 -7.37 -4.68
CA GLY A 106 -20.45 -8.61 -5.30
C GLY A 106 -19.29 -8.42 -6.29
N LYS A 107 -18.78 -7.20 -6.50
CA LYS A 107 -17.62 -6.93 -7.36
C LYS A 107 -16.37 -6.68 -6.52
N PRO A 108 -15.20 -7.22 -6.93
CA PRO A 108 -13.96 -7.01 -6.19
C PRO A 108 -13.45 -5.57 -6.35
N GLN A 109 -12.92 -5.01 -5.27
CA GLN A 109 -12.31 -3.69 -5.26
C GLN A 109 -11.14 -3.60 -4.29
N ILE A 110 -10.29 -2.59 -4.47
CA ILE A 110 -9.34 -2.13 -3.46
C ILE A 110 -9.63 -0.66 -3.15
N LYS A 111 -9.71 -0.34 -1.87
CA LYS A 111 -9.73 1.06 -1.41
C LYS A 111 -8.32 1.62 -1.41
N LEU A 112 -8.10 2.70 -2.14
CA LEU A 112 -6.88 3.49 -2.04
C LEU A 112 -7.00 4.49 -0.89
N THR A 113 -5.98 4.49 -0.04
CA THR A 113 -5.84 5.37 1.14
C THR A 113 -4.51 6.11 1.16
N ASP A 114 -3.56 5.69 0.32
CA ASP A 114 -2.23 6.25 0.21
C ASP A 114 -1.69 6.02 -1.22
N PRO A 115 -1.02 7.01 -1.84
CA PRO A 115 -0.44 6.85 -3.17
C PRO A 115 0.61 5.74 -3.25
N ARG A 116 1.29 5.39 -2.14
CA ARG A 116 2.30 4.32 -2.08
C ARG A 116 1.74 2.92 -2.33
N GLN A 117 0.41 2.75 -2.29
CA GLN A 117 -0.23 1.50 -2.68
C GLN A 117 -0.09 1.21 -4.18
N VAL A 118 0.21 2.21 -5.01
CA VAL A 118 0.24 2.08 -6.47
C VAL A 118 1.67 2.16 -6.98
N SER A 119 2.03 1.20 -7.83
CA SER A 119 3.30 1.18 -8.57
C SER A 119 3.03 1.16 -10.08
N PHE A 120 3.68 2.03 -10.83
CA PHE A 120 3.61 2.01 -12.30
C PHE A 120 4.45 0.87 -12.86
N LEU A 121 3.87 0.09 -13.76
CA LEU A 121 4.55 -1.01 -14.42
C LEU A 121 5.02 -0.58 -15.82
N ALA A 122 6.23 -0.98 -16.18
CA ALA A 122 6.69 -0.86 -17.56
C ALA A 122 5.81 -1.71 -18.50
N PRO A 123 5.62 -1.31 -19.77
CA PRO A 123 4.78 -2.04 -20.73
C PRO A 123 5.18 -3.51 -20.90
N ASP A 124 6.47 -3.81 -20.79
CA ASP A 124 7.12 -5.12 -20.97
C ASP A 124 7.39 -5.87 -19.66
N ALA A 125 7.04 -5.30 -18.50
CA ALA A 125 7.23 -5.97 -17.22
C ALA A 125 6.40 -7.27 -17.13
N VAL A 126 7.08 -8.36 -16.77
CA VAL A 126 6.46 -9.66 -16.45
C VAL A 126 6.01 -9.64 -14.99
N PHE A 127 4.76 -10.07 -14.74
CA PHE A 127 4.16 -10.09 -13.42
C PHE A 127 3.57 -11.48 -13.12
N PRO A 128 3.78 -12.06 -11.91
CA PRO A 128 4.48 -11.50 -10.74
C PRO A 128 5.97 -11.25 -11.00
N PRO A 129 6.59 -10.26 -10.32
CA PRO A 129 8.02 -10.04 -10.46
C PRO A 129 8.77 -11.33 -10.08
N PRO A 130 9.80 -11.73 -10.86
CA PRO A 130 10.61 -12.88 -10.47
C PRO A 130 11.17 -12.63 -9.05
N PRO A 131 11.26 -13.65 -8.18
CA PRO A 131 11.74 -13.49 -6.81
C PRO A 131 13.10 -12.78 -6.80
N GLN A 132 13.09 -11.49 -6.47
CA GLN A 132 14.23 -10.62 -6.65
C GLN A 132 15.30 -10.94 -5.60
N SER A 133 16.47 -11.34 -6.09
CA SER A 133 17.71 -11.34 -5.34
C SER A 133 18.16 -9.90 -5.09
N LYS A 134 17.65 -9.25 -4.03
CA LYS A 134 18.07 -7.94 -3.51
C LYS A 134 17.91 -6.73 -4.48
N PRO A 135 17.79 -5.49 -3.96
CA PRO A 135 17.41 -4.33 -4.76
C PRO A 135 18.55 -3.90 -5.70
N VAL A 136 18.26 -3.75 -7.00
CA VAL A 136 19.12 -3.00 -7.92
C VAL A 136 18.90 -1.52 -7.64
N ALA A 137 19.65 -1.01 -6.66
CA ALA A 137 19.95 0.40 -6.53
C ALA A 137 20.97 0.79 -7.62
N ALA A 138 20.48 1.35 -8.74
CA ALA A 138 21.18 2.24 -9.68
C ALA A 138 20.24 2.37 -10.91
N ALA A 139 19.71 3.53 -11.31
CA ALA A 139 20.38 4.82 -11.39
C ALA A 139 19.38 5.99 -11.26
N SER A 140 19.60 6.82 -10.25
CA SER A 140 19.66 8.26 -10.46
C SER A 140 20.54 8.84 -9.35
N ALA A 141 21.85 8.73 -9.57
CA ALA A 141 22.90 9.38 -8.78
C ALA A 141 23.93 9.94 -9.77
N ASN A 142 23.82 11.22 -10.06
CA ASN A 142 24.96 12.14 -10.22
C ASN A 142 24.75 13.12 -9.05
N ASP A 143 25.42 13.02 -7.89
CA ASP A 143 26.82 13.37 -7.60
C ASP A 143 27.21 14.70 -8.28
N THR A 144 27.42 15.83 -7.59
CA THR A 144 28.55 16.00 -6.66
C THR A 144 28.33 17.15 -5.65
N THR A 145 28.32 16.77 -4.36
CA THR A 145 29.13 17.29 -3.23
C THR A 145 29.51 18.78 -3.18
N THR A 146 29.12 19.46 -2.09
CA THR A 146 30.06 20.20 -1.22
C THR A 146 29.51 20.26 0.22
N LYS A 147 30.11 19.46 1.09
CA LYS A 147 30.12 19.60 2.57
C LYS A 147 31.13 20.70 2.94
N PRO A 148 30.81 21.60 3.88
CA PRO A 148 31.47 21.51 5.18
C PRO A 148 30.49 21.71 6.35
N GLU A 149 30.62 20.83 7.34
CA GLU A 149 30.15 20.97 8.73
C GLU A 149 31.43 20.84 9.58
N PRO A 150 31.63 21.49 10.75
CA PRO A 150 30.62 22.05 11.69
C PRO A 150 30.93 23.45 12.26
N GLU A 151 29.92 24.15 12.79
CA GLU A 151 30.07 24.81 14.10
C GLU A 151 28.70 25.14 14.74
N THR A 152 28.46 24.48 15.87
CA THR A 152 27.84 24.98 17.11
C THR A 152 26.36 25.41 17.13
N ALA A 153 25.61 24.69 17.97
CA ALA A 153 24.20 24.87 18.33
C ALA A 153 23.86 26.27 18.92
N PRO A 154 22.56 26.66 18.96
CA PRO A 154 21.65 26.19 20.02
C PRO A 154 20.22 25.84 19.56
N ALA A 155 19.60 24.89 20.25
CA ALA A 155 18.14 24.61 20.24
C ALA A 155 17.40 25.54 21.24
N PRO A 156 16.05 25.50 21.35
CA PRO A 156 14.98 25.64 20.34
C PRO A 156 13.94 26.73 20.77
N GLU A 157 13.43 27.55 19.85
CA GLU A 157 12.25 28.41 20.15
C GLU A 157 10.95 27.75 19.70
N ALA A 158 10.08 27.45 20.67
CA ALA A 158 8.77 26.86 20.46
C ALA A 158 7.80 27.82 19.74
N PRO A 159 6.96 27.33 18.80
CA PRO A 159 5.94 28.16 18.17
C PRO A 159 4.89 28.59 19.19
N LYS A 160 4.71 29.92 19.34
CA LYS A 160 3.68 30.53 20.18
C LYS A 160 2.29 30.02 19.76
N ARG A 161 1.65 29.22 20.61
CA ARG A 161 0.25 28.81 20.46
C ARG A 161 -0.64 30.03 20.67
N LYS A 162 -1.59 30.26 19.76
CA LYS A 162 -2.64 31.28 19.94
C LYS A 162 -3.47 30.92 21.18
N PRO A 163 -3.90 31.90 21.99
CA PRO A 163 -4.76 31.62 23.14
C PRO A 163 -6.08 30.98 22.69
N PRO A 164 -6.66 30.08 23.51
CA PRO A 164 -7.97 29.49 23.22
C PRO A 164 -9.02 30.59 23.13
N VAL A 165 -9.84 30.54 22.08
CA VAL A 165 -11.00 31.42 21.91
C VAL A 165 -11.98 31.14 23.03
N ASP A 166 -12.32 32.15 23.82
CA ASP A 166 -13.30 32.04 24.91
C ASP A 166 -14.71 31.88 24.31
N ALA A 167 -15.34 30.73 24.56
CA ALA A 167 -16.68 30.41 24.06
C ALA A 167 -17.79 31.27 24.71
N SER A 168 -17.48 31.98 25.80
CA SER A 168 -18.45 32.81 26.54
C SER A 168 -18.91 34.03 25.73
N GLU A 169 -18.17 34.43 24.68
CA GLU A 169 -18.58 35.52 23.78
C GLU A 169 -19.65 35.08 22.75
N PHE A 170 -19.78 33.78 22.46
CA PHE A 170 -20.69 33.27 21.43
C PHE A 170 -22.03 32.76 21.97
N PHE A 171 -22.15 32.51 23.27
CA PHE A 171 -23.39 32.07 23.91
C PHE A 171 -23.98 33.18 24.78
N LYS A 172 -24.44 34.27 24.14
CA LYS A 172 -25.44 35.14 24.77
C LYS A 172 -26.71 34.32 25.00
N LYS A 173 -26.92 33.90 26.24
CA LYS A 173 -28.14 33.32 26.77
C LYS A 173 -29.29 34.27 26.42
N LYS A 174 -30.13 33.87 25.46
CA LYS A 174 -31.45 34.49 25.27
C LYS A 174 -32.26 34.12 26.51
N GLU A 175 -32.64 35.14 27.29
CA GLU A 175 -33.73 35.04 28.26
C GLU A 175 -35.06 34.83 27.55
#